data_AF-S7XIA6-F1
#
_entry.id   AF-S7XIA6-F1
#
_cell.length_a   1.000
_cell.length_b   1.000
_cell.length_c   1.000
_cell.angle_alpha   90.00
_cell.angle_beta   90.00
_cell.angle_gamma   90.00
#
_symmetry.space_group_name_H-M   'P 1'
#
loop_
_entity.id
_entity.type
_entity.pdbx_description
1 polymer ?
#
loop_
_entity_poly.entity_id
_entity_poly.type
_entity_poly.pdbx_seq_one_letter_code
_entity_poly.pdbx_strand_id
1 'polypeptide(L)'
;MFKILSAIIIGSIGICYLYYKSYTFLKINYKTIHNEQLNFLDNDTGVCYMNATMQILYCGHGSRYFLNKDWPEDTVENKLKKTFLKMNTDLSINLYENYTEIYSCIGKNKEDLDKGGSTLVFFIHIFVKILKNAERNGNMEEFEEYFTSLVDNLIVYFSYKKLCYLENKSTDEYETYNHLKEKFDGENLDVHSTIVNCVKDFKIFPKIIPIIIDDLAVKERGGEFKVPEVEVFVEDKKYVLRSLLIRTEIQSGSHAYVIVNQGDSWVVLNDLVFYKIKECDLKKHKYIHLMMYELE
;
A
#
# COMPACT_ATOMS: atom_id res chain seq x y z
N MET A 1 -27.42 -34.83 -42.83
CA MET A 1 -26.26 -33.92 -42.94
C MET A 1 -26.56 -32.55 -42.31
N PHE A 2 -27.54 -31.79 -42.81
CA PHE A 2 -27.89 -30.46 -42.28
C PHE A 2 -28.17 -30.42 -40.77
N LYS A 3 -28.99 -31.34 -40.25
CA LYS A 3 -29.34 -31.39 -38.81
C LYS A 3 -28.13 -31.61 -37.88
N ILE A 4 -27.12 -32.34 -38.35
CA ILE A 4 -25.90 -32.62 -37.57
C ILE A 4 -25.03 -31.37 -37.54
N LEU A 5 -24.88 -30.68 -38.67
CA LEU A 5 -24.11 -29.44 -38.76
C LEU A 5 -24.72 -28.32 -37.89
N SER A 6 -26.05 -28.18 -37.89
CA SER A 6 -26.74 -27.20 -37.04
C SER A 6 -26.55 -27.49 -35.54
N ALA A 7 -26.57 -28.76 -35.13
CA ALA A 7 -26.35 -29.14 -33.73
C ALA A 7 -24.91 -28.84 -33.27
N ILE A 8 -23.92 -29.09 -34.13
CA ILE A 8 -22.52 -28.76 -33.83
C ILE A 8 -22.33 -27.25 -33.68
N ILE A 9 -22.88 -26.44 -34.59
CA ILE A 9 -22.77 -24.97 -34.53
C ILE A 9 -23.41 -24.42 -33.25
N ILE A 10 -24.63 -24.87 -32.91
CA ILE A 10 -25.32 -24.42 -31.68
C ILE A 10 -24.53 -24.85 -30.43
N GLY A 11 -23.99 -26.08 -30.42
CA GLY A 11 -23.15 -26.57 -29.33
C GLY A 11 -21.87 -25.75 -29.16
N SER A 12 -21.17 -25.43 -30.25
CA SER A 12 -19.97 -24.59 -30.24
C SER A 12 -20.27 -23.18 -29.74
N ILE A 13 -21.36 -22.55 -30.21
CA ILE A 13 -21.78 -21.22 -29.72
C ILE A 13 -22.12 -21.27 -28.22
N GLY A 14 -22.80 -22.33 -27.77
CA GLY A 14 -23.10 -22.54 -26.34
C GLY A 14 -21.84 -22.67 -25.48
N ILE A 15 -20.85 -23.45 -25.93
CA ILE A 15 -19.56 -23.60 -25.23
C ILE A 15 -18.80 -22.27 -25.22
N CYS A 16 -18.72 -21.56 -26.35
CA CYS A 16 -18.10 -20.25 -26.43
C CYS A 16 -18.79 -19.22 -25.52
N TYR A 17 -20.12 -19.23 -25.44
CA TYR A 17 -20.88 -18.35 -24.55
C TYR A 17 -20.65 -18.67 -23.08
N LEU A 18 -20.61 -19.96 -22.71
CA LEU A 18 -20.27 -20.37 -21.35
C LEU A 18 -18.84 -19.98 -20.98
N TYR A 19 -17.88 -20.17 -21.90
CA TYR A 19 -16.49 -19.75 -21.69
C TYR A 19 -16.37 -18.23 -21.55
N TYR A 20 -17.02 -17.46 -22.44
CA TYR A 20 -17.07 -16.00 -22.37
C TYR A 20 -17.70 -15.52 -21.08
N LYS A 21 -18.83 -16.10 -20.66
CA LYS A 21 -19.53 -15.73 -19.42
C LYS A 21 -18.69 -16.06 -18.19
N SER A 22 -18.05 -17.23 -18.13
CA SER A 22 -17.13 -17.59 -17.05
C SER A 22 -15.88 -16.70 -17.03
N TYR A 23 -15.32 -16.35 -18.19
CA TYR A 23 -14.21 -15.42 -18.32
C TYR A 23 -14.58 -13.99 -17.91
N THR A 24 -15.81 -13.55 -18.23
CA THR A 24 -16.35 -12.25 -17.83
C THR A 24 -16.72 -12.24 -16.35
N PHE A 25 -17.14 -13.37 -15.80
CA PHE A 25 -17.38 -13.54 -14.37
C PHE A 25 -16.07 -13.55 -13.57
N LEU A 26 -14.99 -14.09 -14.13
CA LEU A 26 -13.62 -13.98 -13.58
C LEU A 26 -13.08 -12.54 -13.68
N LYS A 27 -13.50 -11.77 -14.69
CA LYS A 27 -13.42 -10.29 -14.71
C LYS A 27 -14.48 -9.68 -13.79
N ILE A 28 -14.43 -10.00 -12.50
CA ILE A 28 -15.07 -9.11 -11.52
C ILE A 28 -14.39 -7.75 -11.67
N ASN A 29 -15.15 -6.73 -12.08
CA ASN A 29 -14.66 -5.36 -12.27
C ASN A 29 -14.35 -4.73 -10.90
N TYR A 30 -13.31 -5.19 -10.25
CA TYR A 30 -12.71 -4.48 -9.12
C TYR A 30 -11.97 -3.26 -9.68
N LYS A 31 -12.27 -2.08 -9.14
CA LYS A 31 -11.65 -0.82 -9.57
C LYS A 31 -11.19 -0.01 -8.38
N THR A 32 -10.21 0.86 -8.59
CA THR A 32 -9.84 1.89 -7.61
C THR A 32 -10.97 2.94 -7.50
N ILE A 33 -10.86 3.84 -6.53
CA ILE A 33 -11.70 5.04 -6.44
C ILE A 33 -11.56 5.99 -7.65
N HIS A 34 -10.50 5.83 -8.44
CA HIS A 34 -10.23 6.63 -9.63
C HIS A 34 -10.55 5.89 -10.94
N ASN A 35 -11.24 4.75 -10.87
CA ASN A 35 -11.68 3.90 -11.98
C ASN A 35 -10.57 3.12 -12.72
N GLU A 36 -9.35 3.03 -12.18
CA GLU A 36 -8.36 2.09 -12.72
C GLU A 36 -8.71 0.65 -12.32
N GLN A 37 -8.32 -0.31 -13.17
CA GLN A 37 -8.65 -1.72 -12.94
C GLN A 37 -7.75 -2.32 -11.86
N LEU A 38 -8.35 -3.01 -10.89
CA LEU A 38 -7.60 -3.86 -9.96
C LEU A 38 -7.46 -5.24 -10.57
N ASN A 39 -6.22 -5.70 -10.67
CA ASN A 39 -5.87 -7.00 -11.23
C ASN A 39 -5.17 -7.87 -10.19
N PHE A 40 -5.32 -9.19 -10.36
CA PHE A 40 -4.71 -10.19 -9.50
C PHE A 40 -3.19 -10.15 -9.63
N LEU A 41 -2.48 -10.32 -8.52
CA LEU A 41 -1.01 -10.35 -8.52
C LEU A 41 -0.52 -11.74 -8.18
N ASP A 42 0.35 -12.29 -9.04
CA ASP A 42 0.95 -13.60 -8.81
C ASP A 42 1.94 -13.52 -7.64
N ASN A 43 2.04 -14.59 -6.84
CA ASN A 43 2.90 -14.66 -5.65
C ASN A 43 3.75 -15.95 -5.60
N ASP A 44 4.15 -16.46 -6.76
CA ASP A 44 4.88 -17.75 -6.85
C ASP A 44 6.26 -17.75 -6.16
N THR A 45 6.75 -16.58 -5.74
CA THR A 45 8.10 -16.37 -5.20
C THR A 45 8.13 -15.74 -3.80
N GLY A 46 7.00 -15.70 -3.08
CA GLY A 46 6.97 -15.14 -1.71
C GLY A 46 7.06 -13.60 -1.66
N VAL A 47 6.55 -12.94 -2.70
CA VAL A 47 6.57 -11.49 -2.90
C VAL A 47 5.31 -10.77 -2.40
N CYS A 48 4.45 -11.43 -1.63
CA CYS A 48 3.20 -10.86 -1.07
C CYS A 48 3.38 -9.48 -0.40
N TYR A 49 4.48 -9.26 0.33
CA TYR A 49 4.77 -7.97 0.97
C TYR A 49 4.96 -6.84 -0.05
N MET A 50 5.53 -7.13 -1.22
CA MET A 50 5.70 -6.17 -2.32
C MET A 50 4.39 -6.00 -3.09
N ASN A 51 3.67 -7.09 -3.37
CA ASN A 51 2.32 -7.03 -3.96
C ASN A 51 1.42 -6.12 -3.13
N ALA A 52 1.40 -6.31 -1.81
CA ALA A 52 0.63 -5.48 -0.90
C ALA A 52 1.11 -4.01 -0.90
N THR A 53 2.43 -3.78 -0.93
CA THR A 53 3.00 -2.43 -1.02
C THR A 53 2.63 -1.73 -2.34
N MET A 54 2.61 -2.46 -3.45
CA MET A 54 2.21 -1.88 -4.73
C MET A 54 0.72 -1.58 -4.77
N GLN A 55 -0.12 -2.52 -4.32
CA GLN A 55 -1.56 -2.32 -4.32
C GLN A 55 -1.98 -1.17 -3.40
N ILE A 56 -1.37 -1.02 -2.23
CA ILE A 56 -1.71 0.10 -1.34
C ILE A 56 -1.39 1.46 -1.97
N LEU A 57 -0.29 1.56 -2.72
CA LEU A 57 0.08 2.78 -3.45
C LEU A 57 -0.76 3.00 -4.70
N TYR A 58 -1.14 1.92 -5.38
CA TYR A 58 -1.88 1.96 -6.63
C TYR A 58 -3.33 2.41 -6.44
N CYS A 59 -3.97 2.06 -5.32
CA CYS A 59 -5.43 2.15 -5.17
C CYS A 59 -5.99 3.54 -4.84
N GLY A 60 -5.15 4.54 -4.59
CA GLY A 60 -5.57 5.91 -4.24
C GLY A 60 -4.77 6.99 -4.98
N HIS A 61 -4.69 8.20 -4.41
CA HIS A 61 -3.95 9.34 -4.97
C HIS A 61 -2.47 9.05 -5.20
N GLY A 62 -1.91 8.04 -4.52
CA GLY A 62 -0.54 7.57 -4.73
C GLY A 62 -0.26 7.28 -6.21
N SER A 63 -1.13 6.51 -6.89
CA SER A 63 -0.94 6.16 -8.30
C SER A 63 -0.93 7.38 -9.21
N ARG A 64 -1.77 8.38 -8.93
CA ARG A 64 -1.86 9.62 -9.71
C ARG A 64 -0.55 10.41 -9.70
N TYR A 65 0.12 10.49 -8.54
CA TYR A 65 1.44 11.12 -8.44
C TYR A 65 2.44 10.48 -9.42
N PHE A 66 2.48 9.14 -9.48
CA PHE A 66 3.44 8.43 -10.32
C PHE A 66 3.02 8.37 -11.80
N LEU A 67 1.73 8.21 -12.10
CA LEU A 67 1.24 8.00 -13.46
C LEU A 67 1.19 9.28 -14.30
N ASN A 68 0.91 10.44 -13.69
CA ASN A 68 0.65 11.69 -14.41
C ASN A 68 1.92 12.44 -14.87
N LYS A 69 3.10 11.89 -14.59
CA LYS A 69 4.38 12.57 -14.81
C LYS A 69 5.37 11.75 -15.59
N ASP A 70 6.25 12.43 -16.30
CA ASP A 70 7.41 11.82 -16.95
C ASP A 70 8.61 11.85 -16.01
N TRP A 71 8.94 10.65 -15.52
CA TRP A 71 10.04 10.44 -14.60
C TRP A 71 11.29 10.00 -15.36
N PRO A 72 12.50 10.43 -14.95
CA PRO A 72 13.73 9.95 -15.58
C PRO A 72 13.87 8.43 -15.48
N GLU A 73 14.43 7.79 -16.51
CA GLU A 73 14.29 6.34 -16.70
C GLU A 73 14.82 5.49 -15.52
N ASP A 74 15.91 5.93 -14.91
CA ASP A 74 16.63 5.24 -13.84
C ASP A 74 16.15 5.60 -12.42
N THR A 75 14.99 6.26 -12.31
CA THR A 75 14.41 6.66 -11.02
C THR A 75 13.40 5.64 -10.51
N VAL A 76 13.24 5.54 -9.18
CA VAL A 76 12.28 4.62 -8.57
C VAL A 76 10.85 5.00 -8.96
N GLU A 77 10.58 6.29 -9.13
CA GLU A 77 9.32 6.86 -9.58
C GLU A 77 8.94 6.33 -10.97
N ASN A 78 9.89 6.27 -11.90
CA ASN A 78 9.67 5.68 -13.22
C ASN A 78 9.42 4.17 -13.15
N LYS A 79 10.16 3.45 -12.29
CA LYS A 79 9.94 2.00 -12.09
C LYS A 79 8.56 1.72 -11.51
N LEU A 80 8.11 2.54 -10.56
CA LEU A 80 6.74 2.49 -10.01
C LEU A 80 5.69 2.82 -11.08
N LYS A 81 5.89 3.87 -11.88
CA LYS A 81 5.02 4.20 -13.02
C LYS A 81 4.87 3.01 -13.97
N LYS A 82 5.98 2.41 -14.42
CA LYS A 82 5.96 1.21 -15.29
C LYS A 82 5.22 0.04 -14.64
N THR A 83 5.41 -0.17 -13.34
CA THR A 83 4.72 -1.20 -12.55
C THR A 83 3.22 -0.97 -12.50
N PHE A 84 2.77 0.25 -12.22
CA PHE A 84 1.34 0.61 -12.17
C PHE A 84 0.66 0.57 -13.53
N LEU A 85 1.37 0.95 -14.60
CA LEU A 85 0.86 0.77 -15.95
C LEU A 85 0.65 -0.71 -16.27
N LYS A 86 1.59 -1.58 -15.91
CA LYS A 86 1.46 -3.04 -16.04
C LYS A 86 0.30 -3.57 -15.20
N MET A 87 0.14 -3.09 -13.96
CA MET A 87 -0.97 -3.44 -13.07
C MET A 87 -2.37 -3.17 -13.67
N ASN A 88 -2.48 -2.37 -14.72
CA ASN A 88 -3.73 -2.02 -15.38
C ASN A 88 -4.02 -2.81 -16.68
N THR A 89 -3.12 -3.70 -17.15
CA THR A 89 -3.25 -4.33 -18.49
C THR A 89 -3.87 -5.72 -18.50
N ASP A 90 -3.46 -6.60 -17.59
CA ASP A 90 -3.79 -8.03 -17.63
C ASP A 90 -4.56 -8.50 -16.40
N LEU A 91 -5.30 -9.61 -16.50
CA LEU A 91 -6.14 -10.10 -15.40
C LEU A 91 -5.33 -10.58 -14.18
N SER A 92 -4.24 -11.31 -14.44
CA SER A 92 -3.28 -11.81 -13.46
C SER A 92 -1.89 -11.40 -13.89
N ILE A 93 -1.12 -10.84 -12.98
CA ILE A 93 0.12 -10.15 -13.31
C ILE A 93 1.24 -10.62 -12.39
N ASN A 94 2.32 -11.08 -13.00
CA ASN A 94 3.58 -11.30 -12.32
C ASN A 94 4.43 -10.01 -12.37
N LEU A 95 4.78 -9.49 -11.19
CA LEU A 95 5.58 -8.26 -11.02
C LEU A 95 7.02 -8.52 -10.55
N TYR A 96 7.48 -9.77 -10.51
CA TYR A 96 8.80 -10.12 -9.95
C TYR A 96 9.97 -9.37 -10.64
N GLU A 97 9.97 -9.28 -11.97
CA GLU A 97 10.98 -8.52 -12.71
C GLU A 97 10.92 -7.02 -12.38
N ASN A 98 9.70 -6.46 -12.30
CA ASN A 98 9.48 -5.06 -11.89
C ASN A 98 10.04 -4.79 -10.48
N TYR A 99 9.85 -5.73 -9.56
CA TYR A 99 10.40 -5.63 -8.19
C TYR A 99 11.93 -5.68 -8.18
N THR A 100 12.54 -6.52 -9.02
CA THR A 100 13.99 -6.58 -9.17
C THR A 100 14.55 -5.23 -9.64
N GLU A 101 13.88 -4.57 -10.60
CA GLU A 101 14.26 -3.24 -11.05
C GLU A 101 14.14 -2.18 -9.94
N ILE A 102 13.04 -2.20 -9.16
CA ILE A 102 12.84 -1.29 -8.03
C ILE A 102 13.95 -1.51 -6.98
N TYR A 103 14.27 -2.76 -6.63
CA TYR A 103 15.32 -3.11 -5.68
C TYR A 103 16.69 -2.55 -6.11
N SER A 104 17.02 -2.68 -7.39
CA SER A 104 18.25 -2.12 -7.94
C SER A 104 18.30 -0.59 -7.79
N CYS A 105 17.20 0.12 -8.09
CA CYS A 105 17.12 1.58 -7.94
C CYS A 105 17.29 2.07 -6.49
N ILE A 106 16.79 1.31 -5.51
CA ILE A 106 16.96 1.62 -4.08
C ILE A 106 18.31 1.14 -3.50
N GLY A 107 19.17 0.54 -4.32
CA GLY A 107 20.52 0.09 -3.91
C GLY A 107 20.53 -1.22 -3.12
N LYS A 108 19.52 -2.08 -3.33
CA LYS A 108 19.43 -3.42 -2.75
C LYS A 108 19.77 -4.48 -3.79
N ASN A 109 20.26 -5.64 -3.34
CA ASN A 109 20.57 -6.75 -4.25
C ASN A 109 19.36 -7.67 -4.41
N LYS A 110 19.39 -8.53 -5.43
CA LYS A 110 18.33 -9.51 -5.70
C LYS A 110 18.19 -10.56 -4.59
N GLU A 111 19.29 -10.91 -3.93
CA GLU A 111 19.28 -11.89 -2.83
C GLU A 111 18.42 -11.44 -1.64
N ASP A 112 18.32 -10.12 -1.40
CA ASP A 112 17.42 -9.56 -0.38
C ASP A 112 15.94 -9.75 -0.74
N LEU A 113 15.62 -9.83 -2.03
CA LEU A 113 14.26 -10.07 -2.52
C LEU A 113 13.88 -11.55 -2.34
N ASP A 114 14.79 -12.47 -2.68
CA ASP A 114 14.57 -13.92 -2.60
C ASP A 114 14.42 -14.45 -1.16
N LYS A 115 14.93 -13.72 -0.17
CA LYS A 115 14.79 -14.05 1.26
C LYS A 115 13.42 -13.66 1.85
N GLY A 116 12.56 -13.01 1.05
CA GLY A 116 11.36 -12.35 1.56
C GLY A 116 11.70 -11.08 2.35
N GLY A 117 10.68 -10.32 2.76
CA GLY A 117 10.90 -9.01 3.35
C GLY A 117 9.76 -8.46 4.19
N SER A 118 10.05 -7.33 4.83
CA SER A 118 9.05 -6.55 5.58
C SER A 118 8.45 -5.50 4.65
N THR A 119 7.12 -5.49 4.54
CA THR A 119 6.36 -4.48 3.80
C THR A 119 6.78 -3.06 4.18
N LEU A 120 6.86 -2.77 5.48
CA LEU A 120 7.24 -1.45 5.96
C LEU A 120 8.66 -1.10 5.47
N VAL A 121 9.63 -1.99 5.66
CA VAL A 121 11.01 -1.74 5.22
C VAL A 121 11.07 -1.44 3.71
N PHE A 122 10.32 -2.17 2.90
CA PHE A 122 10.27 -1.94 1.46
C PHE A 122 9.61 -0.59 1.10
N PHE A 123 8.41 -0.33 1.64
CA PHE A 123 7.68 0.94 1.50
C PHE A 123 8.58 2.13 1.84
N ILE A 124 9.25 2.04 2.97
CA ILE A 124 10.13 3.07 3.49
C ILE A 124 11.32 3.35 2.54
N HIS A 125 12.02 2.31 2.07
CA HIS A 125 13.17 2.50 1.17
C HIS A 125 12.78 3.17 -0.15
N ILE A 126 11.59 2.85 -0.68
CA ILE A 126 11.02 3.51 -1.86
C ILE A 126 10.94 5.01 -1.58
N PHE A 127 10.27 5.42 -0.51
CA PHE A 127 10.02 6.84 -0.25
C PHE A 127 11.24 7.64 0.16
N VAL A 128 12.22 7.05 0.86
CA VAL A 128 13.52 7.71 1.07
C VAL A 128 14.21 8.02 -0.25
N LYS A 129 14.13 7.11 -1.23
CA LYS A 129 14.73 7.34 -2.54
C LYS A 129 14.00 8.43 -3.32
N ILE A 130 12.67 8.45 -3.25
CA ILE A 130 11.83 9.50 -3.88
C ILE A 130 12.13 10.87 -3.26
N LEU A 131 12.17 10.98 -1.93
CA LEU A 131 12.49 12.22 -1.23
C LEU A 131 13.83 12.80 -1.70
N LYS A 132 14.89 11.98 -1.69
CA LYS A 132 16.23 12.40 -2.17
C LYS A 132 16.24 12.82 -3.63
N ASN A 133 15.43 12.17 -4.47
CA ASN A 133 15.28 12.56 -5.88
C ASN A 133 14.54 13.90 -6.01
N ALA A 134 13.50 14.14 -5.21
CA ALA A 134 12.76 15.39 -5.18
C ALA A 134 13.64 16.56 -4.73
N GLU A 135 14.44 16.38 -3.66
CA GLU A 135 15.43 17.35 -3.19
C GLU A 135 16.43 17.71 -4.30
N ARG A 136 17.02 16.70 -4.95
CA ARG A 136 18.03 16.90 -5.99
C ARG A 136 17.47 17.58 -7.24
N ASN A 137 16.23 17.28 -7.60
CA ASN A 137 15.61 17.76 -8.84
C ASN A 137 14.77 19.03 -8.64
N GLY A 138 14.67 19.56 -7.41
CA GLY A 138 13.89 20.76 -7.11
C GLY A 138 12.36 20.54 -7.12
N ASN A 139 11.89 19.31 -6.94
CA ASN A 139 10.47 18.94 -6.97
C ASN A 139 9.86 18.77 -5.56
N MET A 140 10.44 19.43 -4.56
CA MET A 140 10.03 19.25 -3.16
C MET A 140 8.60 19.70 -2.89
N GLU A 141 8.17 20.84 -3.43
CA GLU A 141 6.82 21.38 -3.21
C GLU A 141 5.71 20.38 -3.57
N GLU A 142 5.85 19.71 -4.72
CA GLU A 142 4.85 18.73 -5.14
C GLU A 142 4.97 17.40 -4.41
N PHE A 143 6.19 16.97 -4.08
CA PHE A 143 6.37 15.81 -3.21
C PHE A 143 5.71 16.06 -1.85
N GLU A 144 5.84 17.27 -1.31
CA GLU A 144 5.24 17.71 -0.06
C GLU A 144 3.71 17.73 -0.14
N GLU A 145 3.14 18.23 -1.24
CA GLU A 145 1.69 18.22 -1.50
C GLU A 145 1.08 16.82 -1.34
N TYR A 146 1.79 15.78 -1.77
CA TYR A 146 1.31 14.40 -1.65
C TYR A 146 1.73 13.72 -0.36
N PHE A 147 2.99 13.90 0.06
CA PHE A 147 3.66 13.01 1.00
C PHE A 147 4.40 13.72 2.15
N THR A 148 4.18 15.02 2.44
CA THR A 148 4.88 15.68 3.58
C THR A 148 4.71 14.93 4.89
N SER A 149 3.50 14.45 5.17
CA SER A 149 3.19 13.62 6.34
C SER A 149 4.03 12.36 6.41
N LEU A 150 4.44 11.84 5.25
CA LEU A 150 5.20 10.63 5.09
C LEU A 150 6.67 10.85 5.47
N VAL A 151 7.25 12.02 5.20
CA VAL A 151 8.65 12.34 5.54
C VAL A 151 8.88 12.28 7.04
N ASP A 152 8.05 12.95 7.84
CA ASP A 152 8.21 12.98 9.28
C ASP A 152 7.78 11.67 9.94
N ASN A 153 6.70 11.01 9.46
CA ASN A 153 6.35 9.67 9.97
C ASN A 153 7.46 8.62 9.65
N LEU A 154 8.12 8.73 8.49
CA LEU A 154 9.23 7.87 8.10
C LEU A 154 10.55 8.23 8.82
N ILE A 155 10.85 9.51 9.03
CA ILE A 155 12.00 9.98 9.81
C ILE A 155 11.84 9.55 11.27
N VAL A 156 10.63 9.60 11.83
CA VAL A 156 10.33 9.12 13.18
C VAL A 156 10.49 7.59 13.26
N TYR A 157 9.93 6.84 12.31
CA TYR A 157 10.09 5.37 12.26
C TYR A 157 11.55 4.93 12.05
N PHE A 158 12.35 5.69 11.30
CA PHE A 158 13.78 5.41 11.13
C PHE A 158 14.64 5.84 12.29
N SER A 159 14.33 6.95 12.95
CA SER A 159 14.99 7.33 14.19
C SER A 159 14.83 6.19 15.19
N TYR A 160 13.62 5.63 15.30
CA TYR A 160 13.33 4.42 16.07
C TYR A 160 14.16 3.20 15.64
N LYS A 161 14.13 2.77 14.37
CA LYS A 161 14.87 1.56 13.94
C LYS A 161 16.40 1.71 13.94
N LYS A 162 16.91 2.90 13.64
CA LYS A 162 18.34 3.22 13.67
C LYS A 162 18.86 3.24 15.11
N LEU A 163 18.07 3.76 16.07
CA LEU A 163 18.38 3.70 17.50
C LEU A 163 18.33 2.27 18.06
N CYS A 164 17.37 1.44 17.66
CA CYS A 164 17.30 0.03 18.06
C CYS A 164 18.44 -0.84 17.46
N TYR A 165 19.01 -0.44 16.32
CA TYR A 165 20.16 -1.14 15.70
C TYR A 165 21.51 -0.61 16.21
N LEU A 166 21.54 0.59 16.77
CA LEU A 166 22.73 1.25 17.31
C LEU A 166 22.67 1.29 18.85
N GLU A 167 22.75 0.12 19.50
CA GLU A 167 22.97 -0.01 20.95
C GLU A 167 24.31 0.60 21.45
N ASN A 168 24.95 1.53 20.72
CA ASN A 168 26.20 2.17 21.13
C ASN A 168 26.46 3.52 20.43
N LYS A 169 25.62 4.58 20.63
CA LYS A 169 26.10 5.98 20.83
C LYS A 169 25.04 7.10 20.91
N SER A 170 25.42 8.08 21.73
CA SER A 170 25.05 9.51 21.88
C SER A 170 23.69 9.90 22.49
N THR A 171 23.77 10.82 23.47
CA THR A 171 22.68 11.28 24.36
C THR A 171 21.68 12.24 23.70
N ASP A 172 22.06 12.97 22.65
CA ASP A 172 21.20 14.01 22.04
C ASP A 172 20.10 13.39 21.14
N GLU A 173 20.36 12.23 20.54
CA GLU A 173 19.38 11.48 19.75
C GLU A 173 18.34 10.76 20.66
N TYR A 174 18.67 10.54 21.94
CA TYR A 174 17.82 9.91 22.96
C TYR A 174 16.76 10.87 23.54
N GLU A 175 17.04 12.17 23.62
CA GLU A 175 16.04 13.17 24.04
C GLU A 175 14.96 13.39 22.96
N THR A 176 15.38 13.39 21.68
CA THR A 176 14.46 13.39 20.53
C THR A 176 13.55 12.15 20.55
N TYR A 177 14.08 11.00 20.98
CA TYR A 177 13.32 9.76 21.18
C TYR A 177 12.22 9.88 22.25
N ASN A 178 12.47 10.47 23.43
CA ASN A 178 11.46 10.57 24.49
C ASN A 178 10.29 11.48 24.09
N HIS A 179 10.56 12.56 23.36
CA HIS A 179 9.52 13.49 22.92
C HIS A 179 8.63 12.92 21.79
N LEU A 180 9.16 11.97 21.01
CA LEU A 180 8.47 11.38 19.86
C LEU A 180 7.81 10.04 20.17
N LYS A 181 8.33 9.27 21.12
CA LYS A 181 7.71 8.04 21.68
C LYS A 181 6.32 8.32 22.26
N GLU A 182 6.11 9.50 22.82
CA GLU A 182 4.82 9.96 23.32
C GLU A 182 3.78 10.18 22.21
N LYS A 183 4.19 10.47 20.96
CA LYS A 183 3.28 10.69 19.82
C LYS A 183 2.75 9.40 19.16
N PHE A 184 3.44 8.27 19.33
CA PHE A 184 3.09 6.98 18.71
C PHE A 184 2.72 5.91 19.74
N ASP A 185 2.31 6.35 20.93
CA ASP A 185 1.96 5.46 22.02
C ASP A 185 0.75 4.58 21.66
N GLY A 186 1.01 3.28 21.46
CA GLY A 186 0.07 2.31 20.91
C GLY A 186 -1.02 1.85 21.87
N GLU A 187 -1.00 2.26 23.14
CA GLU A 187 -2.06 1.89 24.10
C GLU A 187 -3.42 2.54 23.76
N ASN A 188 -3.40 3.70 23.09
CA ASN A 188 -4.59 4.39 22.56
C ASN A 188 -4.22 5.26 21.35
N LEU A 189 -3.78 4.64 20.23
CA LEU A 189 -3.56 5.39 18.99
C LEU A 189 -4.89 6.00 18.51
N ASP A 190 -5.14 7.24 18.91
CA ASP A 190 -6.26 8.04 18.43
C ASP A 190 -5.92 8.55 17.03
N VAL A 191 -6.37 7.79 16.04
CA VAL A 191 -6.16 8.08 14.61
C VAL A 191 -6.61 9.50 14.25
N HIS A 192 -7.71 9.97 14.86
CA HIS A 192 -8.21 11.31 14.66
C HIS A 192 -7.16 12.33 15.11
N SER A 193 -6.68 12.20 16.35
CA SER A 193 -5.62 13.07 16.88
C SER A 193 -4.32 12.99 16.08
N THR A 194 -3.92 11.80 15.62
CA THR A 194 -2.73 11.63 14.77
C THR A 194 -2.85 12.44 13.47
N ILE A 195 -3.98 12.35 12.77
CA ILE A 195 -4.23 13.07 11.52
C ILE A 195 -4.31 14.58 11.76
N VAL A 196 -5.03 15.01 12.81
CA VAL A 196 -5.14 16.42 13.19
C VAL A 196 -3.75 17.01 13.51
N ASN A 197 -2.95 16.29 14.29
CA ASN A 197 -1.60 16.74 14.66
C ASN A 197 -0.67 16.80 13.45
N CYS A 198 -0.77 15.82 12.54
CA CYS A 198 -0.03 15.85 11.28
C CYS A 198 -0.30 17.14 10.51
N VAL A 199 -1.57 17.47 10.24
CA VAL A 199 -1.93 18.70 9.52
C VAL A 199 -1.48 19.96 10.26
N LYS A 200 -1.68 20.04 11.58
CA LYS A 200 -1.29 21.21 12.39
C LYS A 200 0.22 21.45 12.39
N ASP A 201 1.00 20.39 12.52
CA ASP A 201 2.46 20.47 12.59
C ASP A 201 3.05 20.98 11.26
N PHE A 202 2.49 20.55 10.12
CA PHE A 202 2.99 20.96 8.79
C PHE A 202 2.37 22.23 8.23
N LYS A 203 1.24 22.69 8.78
CA LYS A 203 0.44 23.81 8.24
C LYS A 203 0.07 23.63 6.76
N ILE A 204 0.05 22.40 6.28
CA ILE A 204 -0.40 22.00 4.95
C ILE A 204 -1.33 20.80 5.08
N PHE A 205 -2.21 20.62 4.08
CA PHE A 205 -3.12 19.50 3.98
C PHE A 205 -2.59 18.53 2.91
N PRO A 206 -1.72 17.56 3.27
CA PRO A 206 -1.18 16.63 2.31
C PRO A 206 -2.31 15.76 1.75
N LYS A 207 -2.21 15.37 0.46
CA LYS A 207 -3.20 14.50 -0.17
C LYS A 207 -3.24 13.11 0.44
N ILE A 208 -2.14 12.65 1.01
CA ILE A 208 -1.98 11.32 1.58
C ILE A 208 -1.40 11.44 2.99
N ILE A 209 -1.97 10.72 3.94
CA ILE A 209 -1.45 10.58 5.30
C ILE A 209 -1.27 9.08 5.59
N PRO A 210 -0.02 8.58 5.60
CA PRO A 210 0.26 7.24 6.07
C PRO A 210 0.20 7.21 7.60
N ILE A 211 -0.36 6.15 8.16
CA ILE A 211 -0.25 5.85 9.59
C ILE A 211 0.39 4.48 9.71
N ILE A 212 1.66 4.49 10.13
CA ILE A 212 2.45 3.28 10.34
C ILE A 212 2.16 2.77 11.75
N ILE A 213 1.86 1.47 11.86
CA ILE A 213 1.61 0.81 13.14
C ILE A 213 2.73 -0.20 13.38
N ASP A 214 3.41 -0.07 14.53
CA ASP A 214 4.37 -1.07 15.00
C ASP A 214 3.64 -2.16 15.81
N ASP A 215 3.53 -3.35 15.23
CA ASP A 215 2.82 -4.47 15.82
C ASP A 215 3.53 -5.07 17.04
N LEU A 216 4.86 -4.93 17.14
CA LEU A 216 5.63 -5.34 18.32
C LEU A 216 5.33 -4.42 19.49
N ALA A 217 5.36 -3.10 19.25
CA ALA A 217 5.07 -2.11 20.28
C ALA A 217 3.65 -2.26 20.86
N VAL A 218 2.66 -2.58 20.01
CA VAL A 218 1.28 -2.83 20.45
C VAL A 218 1.18 -4.11 21.28
N LYS A 219 1.83 -5.20 20.85
CA LYS A 219 1.81 -6.51 21.55
C LYS A 219 2.52 -6.46 22.90
N GLU A 220 3.70 -5.85 22.98
CA GLU A 220 4.51 -5.75 24.20
C GLU A 220 3.79 -4.98 25.32
N ARG A 221 2.88 -4.06 24.95
CA ARG A 221 2.13 -3.23 25.89
C ARG A 221 0.73 -3.77 26.21
N GLY A 222 0.37 -4.95 25.67
CA GLY A 222 -0.94 -5.56 25.93
C GLY A 222 -2.13 -4.77 25.36
N GLY A 223 -1.89 -3.88 24.41
CA GLY A 223 -2.94 -3.08 23.76
C GLY A 223 -3.72 -3.89 22.72
N GLU A 224 -5.02 -3.62 22.60
CA GLU A 224 -5.83 -4.06 21.45
C GLU A 224 -6.00 -2.88 20.49
N PHE A 225 -5.53 -3.04 19.25
CA PHE A 225 -5.76 -2.03 18.22
C PHE A 225 -7.25 -1.94 17.89
N LYS A 226 -7.85 -0.78 18.14
CA LYS A 226 -9.23 -0.48 17.74
C LYS A 226 -9.28 -0.05 16.29
N VAL A 227 -10.42 -0.30 15.69
CA VAL A 227 -10.57 -0.26 14.24
C VAL A 227 -10.78 1.17 13.82
N PRO A 228 -10.08 1.62 12.78
CA PRO A 228 -9.94 3.04 12.47
C PRO A 228 -11.28 3.71 12.13
N GLU A 229 -11.38 5.01 12.43
CA GLU A 229 -12.41 5.87 11.88
C GLU A 229 -12.27 5.93 10.35
N VAL A 230 -13.34 5.64 9.61
CA VAL A 230 -13.27 5.65 8.14
C VAL A 230 -13.14 7.07 7.60
N GLU A 231 -13.72 8.06 8.29
CA GLU A 231 -13.64 9.47 7.93
C GLU A 231 -13.14 10.27 9.13
N VAL A 232 -12.18 11.15 8.88
CA VAL A 232 -11.59 12.06 9.87
C VAL A 232 -11.67 13.48 9.33
N PHE A 233 -12.24 14.39 10.11
CA PHE A 233 -12.37 15.79 9.74
C PHE A 233 -11.30 16.63 10.44
N VAL A 234 -10.57 17.42 9.66
CA VAL A 234 -9.61 18.40 10.16
C VAL A 234 -10.00 19.76 9.60
N GLU A 235 -10.50 20.65 10.47
CA GLU A 235 -11.07 21.94 10.06
C GLU A 235 -12.22 21.75 9.06
N ASP A 236 -12.12 22.30 7.84
CA ASP A 236 -13.09 22.15 6.74
C ASP A 236 -12.75 20.98 5.78
N LYS A 237 -11.69 20.21 6.08
CA LYS A 237 -11.19 19.14 5.22
C LYS A 237 -11.60 17.76 5.72
N LYS A 238 -11.91 16.86 4.78
CA LYS A 238 -12.25 15.47 5.05
C LYS A 238 -11.13 14.54 4.56
N TYR A 239 -10.55 13.78 5.48
CA TYR A 239 -9.68 12.66 5.19
C TYR A 239 -10.48 11.36 5.27
N VAL A 240 -10.31 10.48 4.29
CA VAL A 240 -10.98 9.18 4.23
C VAL A 240 -9.96 8.06 4.21
N LEU A 241 -10.19 7.03 5.00
CA LEU A 241 -9.41 5.81 4.97
C LEU A 241 -9.58 5.13 3.61
N ARG A 242 -8.52 5.09 2.82
CA ARG A 242 -8.52 4.47 1.48
C ARG A 242 -8.02 3.06 1.48
N SER A 243 -7.07 2.73 2.34
CA SER A 243 -6.54 1.38 2.38
C SER A 243 -5.87 1.01 3.68
N LEU A 244 -5.89 -0.29 3.96
CA LEU A 244 -5.22 -0.94 5.09
C LEU A 244 -4.27 -2.00 4.57
N LEU A 245 -3.05 -2.04 5.09
CA LEU A 245 -2.13 -3.13 4.90
C LEU A 245 -2.17 -4.05 6.11
N ILE A 246 -2.47 -5.31 5.85
CA ILE A 246 -2.57 -6.33 6.89
C ILE A 246 -1.38 -7.29 6.73
N ARG A 247 -0.75 -7.63 7.86
CA ARG A 247 0.26 -8.69 7.91
C ARG A 247 -0.22 -9.79 8.84
N THR A 248 -0.14 -11.04 8.39
CA THR A 248 -0.57 -12.20 9.17
C THR A 248 0.52 -13.26 9.18
N GLU A 249 0.65 -13.98 10.28
CA GLU A 249 1.49 -15.19 10.32
C GLU A 249 0.65 -16.40 9.86
N ILE A 250 1.13 -17.12 8.84
CA ILE A 250 0.56 -18.38 8.34
C ILE A 250 1.57 -19.51 8.55
N GLN A 251 1.14 -20.78 8.38
CA GLN A 251 2.02 -21.93 8.63
C GLN A 251 3.33 -21.91 7.82
N SER A 252 3.31 -21.32 6.62
CA SER A 252 4.46 -21.21 5.72
C SER A 252 5.30 -19.93 5.93
N GLY A 253 4.97 -19.09 6.91
CA GLY A 253 5.67 -17.84 7.22
C GLY A 253 4.75 -16.63 7.30
N SER A 254 5.33 -15.43 7.23
CA SER A 254 4.56 -14.18 7.20
C SER A 254 3.91 -13.98 5.83
N HIS A 255 2.68 -13.47 5.84
CA HIS A 255 1.90 -13.11 4.65
C HIS A 255 1.38 -11.68 4.76
N ALA A 256 1.21 -11.00 3.63
CA ALA A 256 0.70 -9.63 3.59
C ALA A 256 -0.35 -9.46 2.50
N TYR A 257 -1.36 -8.66 2.78
CA TYR A 257 -2.43 -8.32 1.84
C TYR A 257 -2.97 -6.91 2.12
N VAL A 258 -3.80 -6.39 1.22
CA VAL A 258 -4.38 -5.04 1.35
C VAL A 258 -5.89 -5.13 1.39
N ILE A 259 -6.51 -4.21 2.13
CA ILE A 259 -7.95 -3.93 2.03
C ILE A 259 -8.09 -2.51 1.48
N VAL A 260 -8.89 -2.32 0.45
CA VAL A 260 -9.04 -1.03 -0.23
C VAL A 260 -10.50 -0.60 -0.30
N ASN A 261 -10.70 0.72 -0.21
CA ASN A 261 -12.00 1.37 -0.37
C ASN A 261 -12.19 1.78 -1.84
N GLN A 262 -13.17 1.18 -2.52
CA GLN A 262 -13.54 1.50 -3.90
C GLN A 262 -14.59 2.64 -3.99
N GLY A 263 -14.90 3.28 -2.86
CA GLY A 263 -15.92 4.31 -2.72
C GLY A 263 -17.26 3.75 -2.26
N ASP A 264 -17.79 2.75 -2.95
CA ASP A 264 -19.07 2.11 -2.63
C ASP A 264 -18.92 0.79 -1.85
N SER A 265 -17.72 0.24 -1.80
CA SER A 265 -17.44 -1.07 -1.25
C SER A 265 -15.97 -1.22 -0.84
N TRP A 266 -15.74 -2.11 0.13
CA TRP A 266 -14.41 -2.50 0.57
C TRP A 266 -14.02 -3.83 -0.09
N VAL A 267 -12.77 -3.95 -0.51
CA VAL A 267 -12.25 -5.15 -1.19
C VAL A 267 -10.96 -5.58 -0.58
N VAL A 268 -10.86 -6.87 -0.25
CA VAL A 268 -9.61 -7.51 0.13
C VAL A 268 -8.88 -7.92 -1.14
N LEU A 269 -7.65 -7.44 -1.28
CA LEU A 269 -6.72 -7.77 -2.34
C LEU A 269 -5.64 -8.69 -1.77
N ASN A 270 -5.82 -10.00 -1.96
CA ASN A 270 -4.92 -11.02 -1.44
C ASN A 270 -4.30 -11.81 -2.59
N ASP A 271 -3.32 -11.20 -3.26
CA ASP A 271 -2.64 -11.76 -4.43
C ASP A 271 -3.61 -12.18 -5.55
N LEU A 272 -3.81 -13.49 -5.73
CA LEU A 272 -4.73 -14.09 -6.70
C LEU A 272 -6.19 -14.14 -6.26
N VAL A 273 -6.49 -13.72 -5.03
CA VAL A 273 -7.81 -13.89 -4.42
C VAL A 273 -8.35 -12.54 -3.98
N PHE A 274 -9.37 -12.04 -4.68
CA PHE A 274 -10.08 -10.82 -4.30
C PHE A 274 -11.50 -11.13 -3.85
N TYR A 275 -11.97 -10.42 -2.82
CA TYR A 275 -13.34 -10.53 -2.36
C TYR A 275 -13.82 -9.24 -1.69
N LYS A 276 -15.12 -8.94 -1.83
CA LYS A 276 -15.75 -7.79 -1.18
C LYS A 276 -16.03 -8.08 0.29
N ILE A 277 -15.88 -7.06 1.13
CA ILE A 277 -16.28 -7.07 2.54
C ILE A 277 -17.13 -5.84 2.85
N LYS A 278 -17.86 -5.87 3.97
CA LYS A 278 -18.55 -4.68 4.46
C LYS A 278 -17.60 -3.84 5.30
N GLU A 279 -17.86 -2.55 5.42
CA GLU A 279 -17.09 -1.66 6.29
C GLU A 279 -17.06 -2.15 7.75
N CYS A 280 -18.18 -2.68 8.24
CA CYS A 280 -18.25 -3.25 9.59
C CYS A 280 -17.35 -4.48 9.78
N ASP A 281 -16.83 -5.08 8.70
CA ASP A 281 -15.90 -6.21 8.73
C ASP A 281 -14.45 -5.77 8.84
N LEU A 282 -14.11 -4.49 8.58
CA LEU A 282 -12.76 -3.95 8.82
C LEU A 282 -12.31 -4.27 10.24
N LYS A 283 -13.26 -4.29 11.19
CA LYS A 283 -12.97 -4.56 12.59
C LYS A 283 -12.53 -5.96 12.94
N LYS A 284 -12.69 -6.90 12.01
CA LYS A 284 -12.30 -8.29 12.18
C LYS A 284 -10.82 -8.50 11.84
N HIS A 285 -10.20 -7.57 11.12
CA HIS A 285 -8.81 -7.67 10.73
C HIS A 285 -7.91 -7.21 11.87
N LYS A 286 -7.06 -8.13 12.32
CA LYS A 286 -6.01 -7.87 13.31
C LYS A 286 -4.70 -7.63 12.55
N TYR A 287 -3.73 -6.99 13.20
CA TYR A 287 -2.37 -6.79 12.65
C TYR A 287 -2.34 -5.87 11.42
N ILE A 288 -2.94 -4.68 11.56
CA ILE A 288 -2.79 -3.60 10.59
C ILE A 288 -1.38 -3.03 10.77
N HIS A 289 -0.61 -2.92 9.68
CA HIS A 289 0.76 -2.39 9.68
C HIS A 289 0.85 -0.98 9.10
N LEU A 290 -0.05 -0.66 8.17
CA LEU A 290 -0.08 0.63 7.50
C LEU A 290 -1.53 0.98 7.17
N MET A 291 -1.90 2.23 7.40
CA MET A 291 -3.17 2.81 6.96
C MET A 291 -2.86 3.99 6.05
N MET A 292 -3.65 4.17 5.00
CA MET A 292 -3.54 5.33 4.12
C MET A 292 -4.84 6.11 4.17
N TYR A 293 -4.76 7.31 4.72
CA TYR A 293 -5.83 8.30 4.64
C TYR A 293 -5.57 9.24 3.48
N GLU A 294 -6.63 9.64 2.79
CA GLU A 294 -6.52 10.55 1.67
C GLU A 294 -7.52 11.70 1.78
N LEU A 295 -7.08 12.87 1.36
CA LEU A 295 -7.91 14.07 1.27
C LEU A 295 -8.95 13.90 0.15
N GLU A 296 -10.23 14.11 0.46
CA GLU A 296 -11.35 14.08 -0.49
C GLU A 296 -11.73 15.47 -1.02
#